data_AF-A0A820HSU8-F1
#
_entry.id   AF-A0A820HSU8-F1
#
_cell.length_a   1.000
_cell.length_b   1.000
_cell.length_c   1.000
_cell.angle_alpha   90.00
_cell.angle_beta   90.00
_cell.angle_gamma   90.00
#
_symmetry.space_group_name_H-M   'P 1'
#
loop_
_entity.id
_entity.type
_entity.pdbx_description
1 polymer ?
#
loop_
_entity_poly.entity_id
_entity_poly.type
_entity_poly.pdbx_seq_one_letter_code
_entity_poly.pdbx_strand_id
1 'polypeptide(L)'
;MVTIMSHISDYFEQFNSSLTAASQSTSQSHDVSASNNKIPLTFYVFDFERYSDEVATLRDLRTFMIQRWHNSFFYALAYLLLIYTGQFFMKNKPRFELRLWLAAWNTLLALFSVFGAMRVVPELIYVIYRHGIKYSICNNSNAFGVVGFWTWAFCFSKLPELIDTVFIVLRKQPLIFLHWYHHASVLIYCWFSYQDYSSTGRWFCGLNYVVHGIMYSYYALRALKVCIPRWVSMIITMLQLTQMIVGCLINLQAWQYKKNGEVCQVTDENLKVSLIMYATYFLLFGHFFLGSYIFKSKRANQQNGAGFGLFTRTPIAKGSCVCIYSGKVLRTVEAIRLKDKAYLMRLGPQVYVDPFDDKTVLGRYINDPRNRLLQNVTFDKRPEEQCAYVIAKRDIAAGEEIFADYGRWYWLKSTPNRLEKLPV
;
A
#
# COMPACT_ATOMS: atom_id res chain seq x y z
N MET A 1 1.71 -25.17 -17.55
CA MET A 1 2.44 -23.91 -17.32
C MET A 1 3.52 -23.70 -18.39
N VAL A 2 4.34 -24.71 -18.73
CA VAL A 2 5.31 -24.66 -19.85
C VAL A 2 4.63 -24.44 -21.22
N THR A 3 3.50 -25.08 -21.49
CA THR A 3 2.71 -24.91 -22.73
C THR A 3 2.02 -23.54 -22.85
N ILE A 4 1.82 -22.84 -21.73
CA ILE A 4 1.19 -21.51 -21.70
C ILE A 4 2.26 -20.44 -21.89
N MET A 5 3.46 -20.63 -21.32
CA MET A 5 4.59 -19.72 -21.55
C MET A 5 5.16 -19.83 -22.97
N SER A 6 5.13 -21.00 -23.61
CA SER A 6 5.53 -21.14 -25.02
C SER A 6 4.58 -20.36 -25.95
N HIS A 7 3.27 -20.47 -25.75
CA HIS A 7 2.30 -19.72 -26.55
C HIS A 7 2.32 -18.20 -26.34
N ILE A 8 2.73 -17.74 -25.15
CA ILE A 8 2.93 -16.30 -24.89
C ILE A 8 4.20 -15.79 -25.60
N SER A 9 5.26 -16.60 -25.67
CA SER A 9 6.48 -16.26 -26.43
C SER A 9 6.19 -16.18 -27.93
N ASP A 10 5.45 -17.15 -28.47
CA ASP A 10 5.04 -17.17 -29.89
C ASP A 10 4.17 -15.94 -30.24
N TYR A 11 3.32 -15.51 -29.30
CA TYR A 11 2.48 -14.31 -29.45
C TYR A 11 3.31 -13.02 -29.49
N PHE A 12 4.40 -12.93 -28.72
CA PHE A 12 5.30 -11.76 -28.72
C PHE A 12 6.14 -11.66 -30.01
N GLU A 13 6.55 -12.79 -30.59
CA GLU A 13 7.24 -12.80 -31.89
C GLU A 13 6.29 -12.45 -33.05
N GLN A 14 5.06 -12.98 -33.06
CA GLN A 14 4.03 -12.59 -34.04
C GLN A 14 3.60 -11.13 -33.92
N PHE A 15 3.58 -10.58 -32.71
CA PHE A 15 3.26 -9.17 -32.49
C PHE A 15 4.34 -8.24 -33.08
N ASN A 16 5.62 -8.59 -32.93
CA ASN A 16 6.72 -7.82 -33.53
C ASN A 16 6.75 -7.89 -35.06
N SER A 17 6.42 -9.05 -35.66
CA SER A 17 6.32 -9.17 -37.12
C SER A 17 5.12 -8.39 -37.68
N SER A 18 4.02 -8.32 -36.93
CA SER A 18 2.81 -7.57 -37.32
C SER A 18 3.02 -6.05 -37.22
N LEU A 19 3.79 -5.58 -36.24
CA LEU A 19 4.20 -4.16 -36.12
C LEU A 19 5.10 -3.70 -37.27
N THR A 20 5.93 -4.59 -37.82
CA THR A 20 6.75 -4.28 -39.00
C THR A 20 5.90 -4.25 -40.28
N ALA A 21 4.91 -5.14 -40.41
CA ALA A 21 3.98 -5.16 -41.53
C ALA A 21 2.99 -3.97 -41.54
N ALA A 22 2.52 -3.53 -40.36
CA ALA A 22 1.59 -2.40 -40.23
C ALA A 22 2.21 -1.04 -40.60
N SER A 23 3.53 -0.95 -40.74
CA SER A 23 4.21 0.24 -41.25
C SER A 23 4.12 0.41 -42.78
N GLN A 24 3.65 -0.62 -43.50
CA GLN A 24 3.65 -0.64 -44.97
C GLN A 24 2.26 -0.60 -45.64
N SER A 25 1.15 -0.73 -44.89
CA SER A 25 -0.20 -0.78 -45.48
C SER A 25 -1.12 0.32 -44.98
N THR A 26 -0.78 1.57 -45.28
CA THR A 26 -1.69 2.72 -45.11
C THR A 26 -2.33 3.05 -46.45
N SER A 27 -3.42 2.38 -46.82
CA SER A 27 -4.44 2.91 -47.75
C SER A 27 -5.59 1.92 -47.95
N GLN A 28 -6.81 2.49 -47.94
CA GLN A 28 -8.09 1.95 -48.39
C GLN A 28 -9.04 1.33 -47.34
N SER A 29 -10.08 2.14 -47.11
CA SER A 29 -11.38 1.96 -46.47
C SER A 29 -12.27 0.90 -47.12
N HIS A 30 -13.18 0.28 -46.35
CA HIS A 30 -14.57 0.04 -46.77
C HIS A 30 -15.52 -0.15 -45.56
N ASP A 31 -16.66 0.54 -45.64
CA ASP A 31 -17.81 0.57 -44.72
C ASP A 31 -18.67 -0.70 -44.75
N VAL A 32 -19.24 -1.09 -43.60
CA VAL A 32 -20.61 -1.65 -43.50
C VAL A 32 -21.28 -1.14 -42.22
N SER A 33 -22.45 -0.52 -42.40
CA SER A 33 -23.33 0.10 -41.41
C SER A 33 -24.25 -0.91 -40.72
N ALA A 34 -24.34 -0.89 -39.39
CA ALA A 34 -25.49 -1.38 -38.64
C ALA A 34 -25.61 -0.73 -37.25
N SER A 35 -26.71 0.00 -37.06
CA SER A 35 -27.38 0.39 -35.80
C SER A 35 -26.68 1.34 -34.82
N ASN A 36 -27.29 2.53 -34.69
CA ASN A 36 -26.87 3.67 -33.88
C ASN A 36 -27.10 3.48 -32.38
N ASN A 37 -26.01 3.42 -31.62
CA ASN A 37 -25.83 4.11 -30.33
C ASN A 37 -24.33 4.25 -30.09
N LYS A 38 -23.68 5.16 -30.83
CA LYS A 38 -22.24 5.44 -30.72
C LYS A 38 -21.97 6.16 -29.40
N ILE A 39 -21.37 5.45 -28.46
CA ILE A 39 -20.73 6.02 -27.27
C ILE A 39 -19.61 6.95 -27.75
N PRO A 40 -19.67 8.27 -27.54
CA PRO A 40 -18.64 9.18 -28.00
C PRO A 40 -17.59 9.30 -26.90
N LEU A 41 -16.71 8.31 -26.79
CA LEU A 41 -15.37 8.52 -26.24
C LEU A 41 -14.41 7.83 -27.21
N THR A 42 -13.94 8.62 -28.18
CA THR A 42 -13.01 8.22 -29.24
C THR A 42 -11.64 7.89 -28.65
N PHE A 43 -11.53 6.74 -27.99
CA PHE A 43 -10.25 6.07 -27.90
C PHE A 43 -10.14 5.17 -29.12
N TYR A 44 -8.98 5.20 -29.78
CA TYR A 44 -8.65 4.22 -30.81
C TYR A 44 -8.89 2.82 -30.25
N VAL A 45 -9.75 2.05 -30.91
CA VAL A 45 -10.04 0.67 -30.52
C VAL A 45 -8.97 -0.18 -31.20
N PHE A 46 -8.16 -0.88 -30.42
CA PHE A 46 -7.16 -1.77 -30.99
C PHE A 46 -7.84 -3.01 -31.57
N ASP A 47 -7.25 -3.59 -32.61
CA ASP A 47 -7.82 -4.77 -33.27
C ASP A 47 -8.00 -5.94 -32.30
N PHE A 48 -7.05 -6.17 -31.39
CA PHE A 48 -7.19 -7.21 -30.37
C PHE A 48 -8.37 -6.99 -29.40
N GLU A 49 -8.80 -5.74 -29.18
CA GLU A 49 -9.96 -5.41 -28.34
C GLU A 49 -11.27 -5.66 -29.11
N ARG A 50 -11.27 -5.35 -30.41
CA ARG A 50 -12.44 -5.46 -31.31
C ARG A 50 -12.74 -6.91 -31.68
N TYR A 51 -11.69 -7.70 -31.90
CA TYR A 51 -11.77 -9.09 -32.35
C TYR A 51 -11.62 -10.10 -31.21
N SER A 52 -11.67 -9.68 -29.94
CA SER A 52 -11.53 -10.60 -28.80
C SER A 52 -12.52 -11.77 -28.82
N ASP A 53 -13.73 -11.53 -29.33
CA ASP A 53 -14.72 -12.58 -29.54
C ASP A 53 -14.54 -13.31 -30.89
N GLU A 54 -13.82 -12.82 -31.90
CA GLU A 54 -13.58 -13.51 -33.18
C GLU A 54 -12.29 -14.35 -33.18
N VAL A 55 -11.31 -13.97 -32.36
CA VAL A 55 -10.08 -14.73 -32.15
C VAL A 55 -10.43 -15.98 -31.35
N ALA A 56 -10.42 -17.14 -32.03
CA ALA A 56 -10.83 -18.41 -31.47
C ALA A 56 -10.17 -18.71 -30.10
N THR A 57 -8.88 -18.43 -29.95
CA THR A 57 -8.14 -18.65 -28.70
C THR A 57 -8.63 -17.78 -27.54
N LEU A 58 -8.96 -16.51 -27.76
CA LEU A 58 -9.48 -15.60 -26.72
C LEU A 58 -10.91 -15.96 -26.34
N ARG A 59 -11.75 -16.29 -27.35
CA ARG A 59 -13.09 -16.84 -27.13
C ARG A 59 -13.04 -18.13 -26.33
N ASP A 60 -12.13 -19.05 -26.67
CA ASP A 60 -11.97 -20.33 -25.97
C ASP A 60 -11.50 -20.14 -24.54
N LEU A 61 -10.57 -19.21 -24.29
CA LEU A 61 -10.12 -18.88 -22.93
C LEU A 61 -11.22 -18.24 -22.08
N ARG A 62 -12.04 -17.37 -22.69
CA ARG A 62 -13.21 -16.75 -22.03
C ARG A 62 -14.26 -17.81 -21.69
N THR A 63 -14.62 -18.65 -22.65
CA THR A 63 -15.55 -19.77 -22.45
C THR A 63 -15.00 -20.76 -21.42
N PHE A 64 -13.68 -21.02 -21.43
CA PHE A 64 -13.01 -21.85 -20.43
C PHE A 64 -13.16 -21.30 -19.01
N MET A 65 -12.96 -19.98 -18.82
CA MET A 65 -13.14 -19.37 -17.50
C MET A 65 -14.58 -19.50 -16.99
N ILE A 66 -15.57 -19.33 -17.88
CA ILE A 66 -16.99 -19.43 -17.52
C ILE A 66 -17.36 -20.88 -17.18
N GLN A 67 -17.01 -21.83 -18.06
CA GLN A 67 -17.37 -23.24 -17.88
C GLN A 67 -16.61 -23.91 -16.74
N ARG A 68 -15.39 -23.44 -16.45
CA ARG A 68 -14.51 -24.04 -15.44
C ARG A 68 -14.13 -23.06 -14.34
N TRP A 69 -15.05 -22.21 -13.92
CA TRP A 69 -14.81 -21.25 -12.84
C TRP A 69 -14.37 -21.93 -11.54
N HIS A 70 -14.87 -23.15 -11.27
CA HIS A 70 -14.47 -23.99 -10.13
C HIS A 70 -12.97 -24.32 -10.10
N ASN A 71 -12.26 -24.24 -11.23
CA ASN A 71 -10.82 -24.47 -11.27
C ASN A 71 -10.04 -23.48 -10.40
N SER A 72 -10.62 -22.32 -10.11
CA SER A 72 -10.05 -21.34 -9.19
C SER A 72 -9.79 -21.91 -7.78
N PHE A 73 -10.60 -22.85 -7.29
CA PHE A 73 -10.34 -23.54 -6.02
C PHE A 73 -9.08 -24.41 -6.08
N PHE A 74 -8.88 -25.14 -7.17
CA PHE A 74 -7.67 -25.94 -7.37
C PHE A 74 -6.43 -25.05 -7.51
N TYR A 75 -6.54 -23.91 -8.21
CA TYR A 75 -5.45 -22.94 -8.30
C TYR A 75 -5.12 -22.31 -6.95
N ALA A 76 -6.12 -21.95 -6.15
CA ALA A 76 -5.92 -21.43 -4.80
C ALA A 76 -5.28 -22.47 -3.88
N LEU A 77 -5.70 -23.74 -3.96
CA LEU A 77 -5.08 -24.83 -3.20
C LEU A 77 -3.61 -25.04 -3.63
N ALA A 78 -3.34 -25.09 -4.94
CA ALA A 78 -1.99 -25.20 -5.47
C ALA A 78 -1.11 -24.02 -5.02
N TYR A 79 -1.67 -22.81 -4.99
CA TYR A 79 -1.01 -21.61 -4.48
C TYR A 79 -0.63 -21.73 -3.00
N LEU A 80 -1.53 -22.20 -2.14
CA LEU A 80 -1.25 -22.43 -0.72
C LEU A 80 -0.17 -23.51 -0.51
N LEU A 81 -0.24 -24.60 -1.28
CA LEU A 81 0.79 -25.64 -1.27
C LEU A 81 2.15 -25.10 -1.74
N LEU A 82 2.16 -24.25 -2.76
CA LEU A 82 3.38 -23.60 -3.27
C LEU A 82 3.99 -22.67 -2.22
N ILE A 83 3.18 -21.92 -1.47
CA ILE A 83 3.68 -21.11 -0.35
C ILE A 83 4.38 -21.99 0.69
N TYR A 84 3.70 -23.06 1.13
CA TYR A 84 4.21 -23.94 2.18
C TYR A 84 5.51 -24.64 1.75
N THR A 85 5.49 -25.27 0.57
CA THR A 85 6.64 -25.97 0.01
C THR A 85 7.79 -25.01 -0.31
N GLY A 86 7.48 -23.82 -0.85
CA GLY A 86 8.46 -22.78 -1.12
C GLY A 86 9.15 -22.25 0.14
N GLN A 87 8.40 -22.02 1.22
CA GLN A 87 8.98 -21.62 2.50
C GLN A 87 9.86 -22.72 3.11
N PHE A 88 9.43 -23.98 3.03
CA PHE A 88 10.20 -25.13 3.48
C PHE A 88 11.52 -25.26 2.70
N PHE A 89 11.46 -25.20 1.38
CA PHE A 89 12.63 -25.26 0.50
C PHE A 89 13.61 -24.11 0.73
N MET A 90 13.09 -22.91 0.96
CA MET A 90 13.91 -21.72 1.22
C MET A 90 14.55 -21.73 2.60
N LYS A 91 14.12 -22.56 3.57
CA LYS A 91 14.66 -22.59 4.94
C LYS A 91 16.19 -22.67 4.94
N ASN A 92 16.76 -23.55 4.12
CA ASN A 92 18.19 -23.84 4.05
C ASN A 92 18.97 -23.09 2.96
N LYS A 93 18.32 -22.18 2.20
CA LYS A 93 18.95 -21.44 1.10
C LYS A 93 19.17 -19.96 1.44
N PRO A 94 20.18 -19.28 0.86
CA PRO A 94 20.31 -17.83 1.01
C PRO A 94 19.13 -17.10 0.33
N ARG A 95 18.90 -15.84 0.71
CA ARG A 95 17.89 -14.99 0.05
C ARG A 95 18.31 -14.74 -1.41
N PHE A 96 17.36 -14.81 -2.34
CA PHE A 96 17.66 -14.45 -3.74
C PHE A 96 17.58 -12.92 -3.95
N GLU A 97 18.54 -12.36 -4.70
CA GLU A 97 18.56 -10.94 -5.07
C GLU A 97 17.82 -10.73 -6.41
N LEU A 98 16.49 -10.89 -6.41
CA LEU A 98 15.64 -10.80 -7.61
C LEU A 98 15.14 -9.37 -7.89
N ARG A 99 15.93 -8.33 -7.57
CA ARG A 99 15.45 -6.94 -7.60
C ARG A 99 15.04 -6.47 -8.99
N LEU A 100 15.85 -6.75 -10.01
CA LEU A 100 15.56 -6.34 -11.39
C LEU A 100 14.30 -7.04 -11.91
N TRP A 101 14.20 -8.35 -11.69
CA TRP A 101 13.03 -9.14 -12.05
C TRP A 101 11.76 -8.67 -11.33
N LEU A 102 11.87 -8.36 -10.04
CA LEU A 102 10.77 -7.79 -9.26
C LEU A 102 10.37 -6.42 -9.78
N ALA A 103 11.33 -5.55 -10.14
CA ALA A 103 11.04 -4.24 -10.71
C ALA A 103 10.32 -4.38 -12.05
N ALA A 104 10.84 -5.20 -12.97
CA ALA A 104 10.23 -5.47 -14.27
C ALA A 104 8.82 -6.04 -14.13
N TRP A 105 8.61 -6.99 -13.22
CA TRP A 105 7.32 -7.58 -12.92
C TRP A 105 6.30 -6.55 -12.42
N ASN A 106 6.69 -5.74 -11.42
CA ASN A 106 5.81 -4.68 -10.90
C ASN A 106 5.53 -3.61 -11.97
N THR A 107 6.50 -3.27 -12.83
CA THR A 107 6.29 -2.35 -13.94
C THR A 107 5.28 -2.91 -14.95
N LEU A 108 5.38 -4.21 -15.29
CA LEU A 108 4.43 -4.88 -16.17
C LEU A 108 3.00 -4.83 -15.60
N LEU A 109 2.83 -5.17 -14.31
CA LEU A 109 1.52 -5.12 -13.64
C LEU A 109 0.99 -3.69 -13.52
N ALA A 110 1.87 -2.71 -13.31
CA ALA A 110 1.50 -1.30 -13.29
C ALA A 110 0.98 -0.85 -14.66
N LEU A 111 1.71 -1.15 -15.75
CA LEU A 111 1.30 -0.81 -17.11
C LEU A 111 -0.03 -1.48 -17.46
N PHE A 112 -0.15 -2.79 -17.22
CA PHE A 112 -1.40 -3.53 -17.41
C PHE A 112 -2.58 -2.85 -16.69
N SER A 113 -2.37 -2.47 -15.43
CA SER A 113 -3.41 -1.84 -14.63
C SER A 113 -3.77 -0.42 -15.11
N VAL A 114 -2.78 0.35 -15.58
CA VAL A 114 -3.00 1.69 -16.15
C VAL A 114 -3.77 1.59 -17.47
N PHE A 115 -3.41 0.66 -18.36
CA PHE A 115 -4.16 0.43 -19.60
C PHE A 115 -5.60 -0.02 -19.32
N GLY A 116 -5.80 -0.94 -18.37
CA GLY A 116 -7.13 -1.33 -17.92
C GLY A 116 -7.93 -0.16 -17.35
N ALA A 117 -7.31 0.68 -16.52
CA ALA A 117 -7.94 1.89 -15.99
C ALA A 117 -8.36 2.87 -17.10
N MET A 118 -7.48 3.13 -18.07
CA MET A 118 -7.77 4.01 -19.21
C MET A 118 -8.95 3.54 -20.06
N ARG A 119 -9.30 2.26 -20.01
CA ARG A 119 -10.40 1.67 -20.80
C ARG A 119 -11.69 1.55 -20.01
N VAL A 120 -11.61 1.17 -18.73
CA VAL A 120 -12.79 0.93 -17.88
C VAL A 120 -13.27 2.21 -17.18
N VAL A 121 -12.37 3.06 -16.70
CA VAL A 121 -12.75 4.24 -15.89
C VAL A 121 -13.52 5.29 -16.70
N PRO A 122 -13.11 5.66 -17.93
CA PRO A 122 -13.85 6.65 -18.70
C PRO A 122 -15.27 6.18 -19.06
N GLU A 123 -15.42 4.88 -19.34
CA GLU A 123 -16.75 4.28 -19.57
C GLU A 123 -17.60 4.31 -18.29
N LEU A 124 -17.02 3.97 -17.13
CA LEU A 124 -17.72 4.08 -15.84
C LEU A 124 -18.20 5.52 -15.57
N ILE A 125 -17.33 6.52 -15.78
CA ILE A 125 -17.69 7.94 -15.63
C ILE A 125 -18.80 8.33 -16.60
N TYR A 126 -18.69 7.92 -17.87
CA TYR A 126 -19.70 8.19 -18.90
C TYR A 126 -21.06 7.61 -18.52
N VAL A 127 -21.11 6.36 -18.08
CA VAL A 127 -22.34 5.67 -17.69
C VAL A 127 -22.99 6.34 -16.48
N ILE A 128 -22.20 6.72 -15.47
CA ILE A 128 -22.70 7.45 -14.29
C ILE A 128 -23.28 8.80 -14.72
N TYR A 129 -22.58 9.54 -15.58
CA TYR A 129 -22.98 10.88 -16.00
C TYR A 129 -24.24 10.87 -16.88
N ARG A 130 -24.37 9.91 -17.81
CA ARG A 130 -25.47 9.86 -18.78
C ARG A 130 -26.69 9.07 -18.31
N HIS A 131 -26.48 8.00 -17.56
CA HIS A 131 -27.55 7.06 -17.19
C HIS A 131 -27.78 6.97 -15.67
N GLY A 132 -26.95 7.65 -14.87
CA GLY A 132 -27.06 7.69 -13.42
C GLY A 132 -26.44 6.48 -12.70
N ILE A 133 -26.43 6.57 -11.37
CA ILE A 133 -25.80 5.56 -10.48
C ILE A 133 -26.51 4.21 -10.54
N LYS A 134 -27.85 4.19 -10.60
CA LYS A 134 -28.61 2.94 -10.71
C LYS A 134 -28.18 2.13 -11.93
N TYR A 135 -28.11 2.78 -13.10
CA TYR A 135 -27.72 2.10 -14.32
C TYR A 135 -26.28 1.57 -14.23
N SER A 136 -25.34 2.34 -13.69
CA SER A 136 -23.94 1.91 -13.55
C SER A 136 -23.75 0.70 -12.62
N ILE A 137 -24.65 0.51 -11.66
CA ILE A 137 -24.64 -0.60 -10.70
C ILE A 137 -25.38 -1.82 -11.23
N CYS A 138 -26.52 -1.62 -11.91
CA CYS A 138 -27.47 -2.68 -12.21
C CYS A 138 -27.48 -3.16 -13.66
N ASN A 139 -26.77 -2.47 -14.57
CA ASN A 139 -26.68 -2.87 -15.97
C ASN A 139 -25.32 -3.48 -16.31
N ASN A 140 -25.33 -4.66 -16.91
CA ASN A 140 -24.14 -5.46 -17.23
C ASN A 140 -23.51 -5.17 -18.60
N SER A 141 -23.73 -3.98 -19.17
CA SER A 141 -23.10 -3.54 -20.42
C SER A 141 -21.57 -3.62 -20.42
N ASN A 142 -20.93 -3.65 -19.24
CA ASN A 142 -19.49 -3.86 -19.07
C ASN A 142 -19.01 -5.26 -19.47
N ALA A 143 -19.90 -6.22 -19.68
CA ALA A 143 -19.56 -7.57 -20.11
C ALA A 143 -19.18 -7.66 -21.60
N PHE A 144 -19.40 -6.61 -22.39
CA PHE A 144 -19.26 -6.64 -23.85
C PHE A 144 -18.33 -5.55 -24.39
N GLY A 145 -17.87 -5.73 -25.63
CA GLY A 145 -16.99 -4.79 -26.31
C GLY A 145 -15.62 -4.63 -25.63
N VAL A 146 -15.02 -3.45 -25.79
CA VAL A 146 -13.68 -3.15 -25.26
C VAL A 146 -13.64 -3.32 -23.73
N VAL A 147 -14.65 -2.82 -23.02
CA VAL A 147 -14.74 -2.97 -21.56
C VAL A 147 -14.92 -4.42 -21.14
N GLY A 148 -15.65 -5.22 -21.92
CA GLY A 148 -15.78 -6.67 -21.72
C GLY A 148 -14.43 -7.39 -21.78
N PHE A 149 -13.60 -7.07 -22.76
CA PHE A 149 -12.23 -7.60 -22.86
C PHE A 149 -11.39 -7.24 -21.64
N TRP A 150 -11.38 -5.96 -21.23
CA TRP A 150 -10.61 -5.52 -20.07
C TRP A 150 -11.16 -6.05 -18.72
N THR A 151 -12.45 -6.38 -18.65
CA THR A 151 -13.07 -7.06 -17.50
C THR A 151 -12.65 -8.54 -17.45
N TRP A 152 -12.60 -9.22 -18.60
CA TRP A 152 -12.04 -10.57 -18.69
C TRP A 152 -10.57 -10.60 -18.28
N ALA A 153 -9.76 -9.71 -18.87
CA ALA A 153 -8.33 -9.61 -18.57
C ALA A 153 -8.09 -9.33 -17.08
N PHE A 154 -8.95 -8.52 -16.45
CA PHE A 154 -8.92 -8.28 -15.01
C PHE A 154 -9.12 -9.55 -14.19
N CYS A 155 -10.16 -10.34 -14.51
CA CYS A 155 -10.42 -11.58 -13.79
C CYS A 155 -9.32 -12.60 -14.00
N PHE A 156 -8.73 -12.64 -15.21
CA PHE A 156 -7.62 -13.51 -15.54
C PHE A 156 -6.32 -13.08 -14.84
N SER A 157 -6.05 -11.78 -14.67
CA SER A 157 -4.80 -11.25 -14.08
C SER A 157 -4.54 -11.72 -12.65
N LYS A 158 -5.59 -12.16 -11.94
CA LYS A 158 -5.47 -12.68 -10.57
C LYS A 158 -4.61 -13.93 -10.47
N LEU A 159 -4.49 -14.71 -11.56
CA LEU A 159 -3.55 -15.84 -11.64
C LEU A 159 -2.09 -15.37 -11.73
N PRO A 160 -1.70 -14.53 -12.71
CA PRO A 160 -0.37 -13.91 -12.73
C PRO A 160 0.02 -13.19 -11.44
N GLU A 161 -0.91 -12.46 -10.80
CA GLU A 161 -0.65 -11.74 -9.54
C GLU A 161 -0.15 -12.64 -8.39
N LEU A 162 -0.40 -13.97 -8.44
CA LEU A 162 0.15 -14.92 -7.46
C LEU A 162 1.69 -14.98 -7.46
N ILE A 163 2.33 -14.56 -8.55
CA ILE A 163 3.80 -14.47 -8.67
C ILE A 163 4.37 -13.46 -7.65
N ASP A 164 3.59 -12.48 -7.20
CA ASP A 164 4.00 -11.55 -6.14
C ASP A 164 4.41 -12.31 -4.86
N THR A 165 3.64 -13.33 -4.51
CA THR A 165 3.92 -14.17 -3.34
C THR A 165 5.17 -15.02 -3.56
N VAL A 166 5.40 -15.50 -4.78
CA VAL A 166 6.62 -16.24 -5.14
C VAL A 166 7.85 -15.37 -4.89
N PHE A 167 7.83 -14.11 -5.33
CA PHE A 167 8.93 -13.17 -5.05
C PHE A 167 9.13 -12.92 -3.55
N ILE A 168 8.06 -12.83 -2.76
CA ILE A 168 8.16 -12.67 -1.29
C ILE A 168 8.85 -13.88 -0.66
N VAL A 169 8.44 -15.09 -1.03
CA VAL A 169 9.00 -16.35 -0.50
C VAL A 169 10.47 -16.51 -0.90
N LEU A 170 10.82 -16.32 -2.18
CA LEU A 170 12.19 -16.43 -2.66
C LEU A 170 13.14 -15.38 -2.05
N ARG A 171 12.62 -14.21 -1.67
CA ARG A 171 13.38 -13.14 -1.00
C ARG A 171 13.38 -13.26 0.53
N LYS A 172 12.79 -14.33 1.09
CA LYS A 172 12.64 -14.53 2.54
C LYS A 172 12.01 -13.33 3.27
N GLN A 173 11.06 -12.66 2.62
CA GLN A 173 10.32 -11.57 3.24
C GLN A 173 9.14 -12.15 4.07
N PRO A 174 8.74 -11.49 5.18
CA PRO A 174 7.64 -11.97 5.99
C PRO A 174 6.34 -11.96 5.18
N LEU A 175 5.77 -13.14 4.94
CA LEU A 175 4.48 -13.29 4.27
C LEU A 175 3.35 -13.08 5.29
N ILE A 176 2.66 -11.95 5.20
CA ILE A 176 1.56 -11.61 6.11
C ILE A 176 0.26 -12.32 5.70
N PHE A 177 -0.59 -12.62 6.69
CA PHE A 177 -1.90 -13.25 6.47
C PHE A 177 -2.76 -12.51 5.44
N LEU A 178 -2.83 -11.17 5.57
CA LEU A 178 -3.60 -10.31 4.67
C LEU A 178 -3.25 -10.54 3.19
N HIS A 179 -1.97 -10.76 2.86
CA HIS A 179 -1.53 -10.88 1.47
C HIS A 179 -2.03 -12.18 0.84
N TRP A 180 -1.69 -13.34 1.43
CA TRP A 180 -2.06 -14.62 0.81
C TRP A 180 -3.56 -14.88 0.87
N TYR A 181 -4.24 -14.41 1.94
CA TYR A 181 -5.70 -14.50 2.04
C TYR A 181 -6.35 -13.71 0.90
N HIS A 182 -5.95 -12.45 0.70
CA HIS A 182 -6.46 -11.60 -0.37
C HIS A 182 -6.23 -12.21 -1.76
N HIS A 183 -5.01 -12.65 -2.07
CA HIS A 183 -4.71 -13.21 -3.41
C HIS A 183 -5.48 -14.51 -3.68
N ALA A 184 -5.67 -15.37 -2.68
CA ALA A 184 -6.46 -16.58 -2.84
C ALA A 184 -7.96 -16.29 -3.02
N SER A 185 -8.55 -15.43 -2.17
CA SER A 185 -10.00 -15.19 -2.22
C SER A 185 -10.41 -14.29 -3.39
N VAL A 186 -9.61 -13.30 -3.79
CA VAL A 186 -9.91 -12.48 -4.98
C VAL A 186 -9.83 -13.31 -6.26
N LEU A 187 -8.92 -14.29 -6.34
CA LEU A 187 -8.84 -15.21 -7.48
C LEU A 187 -10.13 -16.03 -7.61
N ILE A 188 -10.57 -16.64 -6.52
CA ILE A 188 -11.81 -17.43 -6.49
C ILE A 188 -13.02 -16.54 -6.84
N TYR A 189 -13.11 -15.37 -6.21
CA TYR A 189 -14.21 -14.45 -6.44
C TYR A 189 -14.26 -13.93 -7.88
N CYS A 190 -13.14 -13.53 -8.48
CA CYS A 190 -13.11 -13.03 -9.86
C CYS A 190 -13.58 -14.10 -10.86
N TRP A 191 -13.20 -15.36 -10.68
CA TRP A 191 -13.62 -16.45 -11.56
C TRP A 191 -15.11 -16.79 -11.37
N PHE A 192 -15.57 -16.87 -10.11
CA PHE A 192 -16.98 -17.05 -9.78
C PHE A 192 -17.86 -15.90 -10.28
N SER A 193 -17.39 -14.65 -10.17
CA SER A 193 -18.17 -13.47 -10.55
C SER A 193 -18.23 -13.26 -12.06
N TYR A 194 -17.21 -13.71 -12.79
CA TYR A 194 -17.14 -13.56 -14.24
C TYR A 194 -18.20 -14.37 -14.98
N GLN A 195 -18.53 -15.59 -14.52
CA GLN A 195 -19.60 -16.40 -15.14
C GLN A 195 -20.98 -15.75 -15.06
N ASP A 196 -21.23 -14.95 -14.02
CA ASP A 196 -22.51 -14.29 -13.79
C ASP A 196 -22.67 -12.97 -14.56
N TYR A 197 -21.61 -12.54 -15.27
CA TYR A 197 -21.55 -11.23 -15.92
C TYR A 197 -22.02 -10.09 -14.99
N SER A 198 -21.52 -10.09 -13.76
CA SER A 198 -21.98 -9.20 -12.70
C SER A 198 -21.87 -7.73 -13.09
N SER A 199 -22.99 -7.00 -13.05
CA SER A 199 -23.06 -5.57 -13.37
C SER A 199 -22.23 -4.70 -12.43
N THR A 200 -22.11 -5.08 -11.16
CA THR A 200 -21.29 -4.37 -10.17
C THR A 200 -19.79 -4.50 -10.44
N GLY A 201 -19.40 -5.49 -11.26
CA GLY A 201 -18.01 -5.74 -11.65
C GLY A 201 -17.31 -4.52 -12.27
N ARG A 202 -18.04 -3.66 -13.00
CA ARG A 202 -17.49 -2.41 -13.58
C ARG A 202 -16.85 -1.51 -12.52
N TRP A 203 -17.53 -1.29 -11.40
CA TRP A 203 -17.03 -0.49 -10.28
C TRP A 203 -15.80 -1.14 -9.64
N PHE A 204 -15.86 -2.44 -9.40
CA PHE A 204 -14.78 -3.18 -8.75
C PHE A 204 -13.51 -3.20 -9.62
N CYS A 205 -13.66 -3.50 -10.92
CA CYS A 205 -12.55 -3.52 -11.87
C CYS A 205 -11.94 -2.12 -12.03
N GLY A 206 -12.78 -1.10 -12.27
CA GLY A 206 -12.30 0.27 -12.49
C GLY A 206 -11.52 0.83 -11.30
N LEU A 207 -12.06 0.69 -10.08
CA LEU A 207 -11.36 1.13 -8.86
C LEU A 207 -10.09 0.32 -8.61
N ASN A 208 -10.14 -1.00 -8.77
CA ASN A 208 -8.97 -1.86 -8.56
C ASN A 208 -7.86 -1.53 -9.55
N TYR A 209 -8.16 -1.32 -10.84
CA TYR A 209 -7.18 -0.94 -11.84
C TYR A 209 -6.45 0.36 -11.50
N VAL A 210 -7.18 1.38 -11.02
CA VAL A 210 -6.56 2.64 -10.57
C VAL A 210 -5.64 2.41 -9.38
N VAL A 211 -6.13 1.73 -8.34
CA VAL A 211 -5.36 1.49 -7.10
C VAL A 211 -4.16 0.58 -7.34
N HIS A 212 -4.31 -0.49 -8.13
CA HIS A 212 -3.22 -1.39 -8.53
C HIS A 212 -2.20 -0.68 -9.41
N GLY A 213 -2.62 0.19 -10.34
CA GLY A 213 -1.70 1.02 -11.12
C GLY A 213 -0.78 1.86 -10.22
N ILE A 214 -1.34 2.50 -9.20
CA ILE A 214 -0.57 3.30 -8.23
C ILE A 214 0.31 2.39 -7.33
N MET A 215 -0.27 1.31 -6.78
CA MET A 215 0.42 0.40 -5.86
C MET A 215 1.62 -0.29 -6.52
N TYR A 216 1.44 -0.85 -7.72
CA TYR A 216 2.52 -1.53 -8.44
C TYR A 216 3.59 -0.56 -8.94
N SER A 217 3.21 0.66 -9.35
CA SER A 217 4.18 1.73 -9.65
C SER A 217 5.05 2.04 -8.44
N TYR A 218 4.44 2.15 -7.25
CA TYR A 218 5.17 2.32 -5.99
C TYR A 218 6.13 1.16 -5.71
N TYR A 219 5.69 -0.10 -5.89
CA TYR A 219 6.56 -1.26 -5.67
C TYR A 219 7.70 -1.36 -6.68
N ALA A 220 7.46 -1.03 -7.95
CA ALA A 220 8.50 -0.97 -8.98
C ALA A 220 9.59 0.05 -8.60
N LEU A 221 9.20 1.27 -8.23
CA LEU A 221 10.13 2.31 -7.79
C LEU A 221 10.90 1.90 -6.52
N ARG A 222 10.24 1.25 -5.56
CA ARG A 222 10.90 0.72 -4.35
C ARG A 222 11.89 -0.41 -4.68
N ALA A 223 11.59 -1.26 -5.67
CA ALA A 223 12.51 -2.32 -6.12
C ALA A 223 13.78 -1.73 -6.78
N LEU A 224 13.66 -0.60 -7.47
CA LEU A 224 14.75 0.19 -8.04
C LEU A 224 15.53 1.03 -7.00
N LYS A 225 15.26 0.85 -5.70
CA LYS A 225 15.88 1.59 -4.59
C LYS A 225 15.63 3.10 -4.60
N VAL A 226 14.55 3.55 -5.24
CA VAL A 226 14.13 4.95 -5.13
C VAL A 226 13.64 5.22 -3.71
N CYS A 227 14.17 6.27 -3.08
CA CYS A 227 13.80 6.70 -1.74
C CYS A 227 12.44 7.41 -1.75
N ILE A 228 11.37 6.63 -1.64
CA ILE A 228 10.00 7.17 -1.57
C ILE A 228 9.64 7.47 -0.10
N PRO A 229 9.10 8.66 0.20
CA PRO A 229 8.70 9.03 1.55
C PRO A 229 7.50 8.20 2.06
N ARG A 230 7.40 8.06 3.38
CA ARG A 230 6.41 7.18 4.03
C ARG A 230 4.96 7.60 3.77
N TRP A 231 4.68 8.89 3.60
CA TRP A 231 3.33 9.40 3.35
C TRP A 231 2.70 8.83 2.07
N VAL A 232 3.51 8.52 1.04
CA VAL A 232 3.02 7.88 -0.20
C VAL A 232 2.44 6.49 0.10
N SER A 233 3.13 5.69 0.91
CA SER A 233 2.62 4.36 1.30
C SER A 233 1.33 4.45 2.12
N MET A 234 1.19 5.53 2.90
CA MET A 234 -0.03 5.80 3.69
C MET A 234 -1.20 6.13 2.76
N ILE A 235 -0.98 7.01 1.76
CA ILE A 235 -2.00 7.34 0.74
C ILE A 235 -2.45 6.08 -0.01
N ILE A 236 -1.52 5.22 -0.44
CA ILE A 236 -1.87 3.96 -1.13
C ILE A 236 -2.77 3.09 -0.24
N THR A 237 -2.42 2.94 1.03
CA THR A 237 -3.24 2.15 1.97
C THR A 237 -4.61 2.80 2.21
N MET A 238 -4.69 4.14 2.21
CA MET A 238 -5.97 4.86 2.31
C MET A 238 -6.83 4.65 1.06
N LEU A 239 -6.25 4.71 -0.14
CA LEU A 239 -6.96 4.42 -1.38
C LEU A 239 -7.50 2.99 -1.40
N GLN A 240 -6.72 2.01 -0.95
CA GLN A 240 -7.17 0.61 -0.80
C GLN A 240 -8.34 0.48 0.18
N LEU A 241 -8.30 1.18 1.32
CA LEU A 241 -9.40 1.20 2.28
C LEU A 241 -10.65 1.85 1.70
N THR A 242 -10.52 2.98 1.02
CA THR A 242 -11.63 3.65 0.32
C THR A 242 -12.24 2.72 -0.73
N GLN A 243 -11.44 1.97 -1.50
CA GLN A 243 -11.95 0.98 -2.45
C GLN A 243 -12.81 -0.09 -1.76
N MET A 244 -12.44 -0.55 -0.56
CA MET A 244 -13.26 -1.53 0.18
C MET A 244 -14.59 -0.93 0.64
N ILE A 245 -14.58 0.32 1.13
CA ILE A 245 -15.80 1.03 1.54
C ILE A 245 -16.74 1.20 0.35
N VAL A 246 -16.22 1.71 -0.77
CA VAL A 246 -17.02 1.89 -1.99
C VAL A 246 -17.55 0.54 -2.48
N GLY A 247 -16.74 -0.52 -2.44
CA GLY A 247 -17.17 -1.88 -2.77
C GLY A 247 -18.36 -2.36 -1.93
N CYS A 248 -18.32 -2.16 -0.61
CA CYS A 248 -19.45 -2.47 0.28
C CYS A 248 -20.69 -1.64 -0.07
N LEU A 249 -20.53 -0.32 -0.29
CA LEU A 249 -21.66 0.57 -0.62
C LEU A 249 -22.35 0.18 -1.92
N ILE A 250 -21.58 -0.15 -2.98
CA ILE A 250 -22.14 -0.58 -4.26
C ILE A 250 -22.94 -1.88 -4.11
N ASN A 251 -22.43 -2.86 -3.35
CA ASN A 251 -23.17 -4.11 -3.10
C ASN A 251 -24.45 -3.88 -2.28
N LEU A 252 -24.39 -3.04 -1.24
CA LEU A 252 -25.57 -2.69 -0.44
C LEU A 252 -26.62 -1.97 -1.29
N GLN A 253 -26.19 -1.05 -2.16
CA GLN A 253 -27.09 -0.32 -3.05
C GLN A 253 -27.74 -1.25 -4.09
N ALA A 254 -26.97 -2.16 -4.69
CA ALA A 254 -27.50 -3.18 -5.60
C ALA A 254 -28.55 -4.08 -4.91
N TRP A 255 -28.26 -4.51 -3.68
CA TRP A 255 -29.20 -5.29 -2.87
C TRP A 255 -30.47 -4.50 -2.53
N GLN A 256 -30.36 -3.21 -2.20
CA GLN A 256 -31.51 -2.33 -1.97
C GLN A 256 -32.39 -2.19 -3.21
N TYR A 257 -31.81 -1.98 -4.39
CA TYR A 257 -32.57 -1.91 -5.64
C TYR A 257 -33.34 -3.21 -5.91
N LYS A 258 -32.70 -4.37 -5.73
CA LYS A 258 -33.39 -5.67 -5.87
C LYS A 258 -34.53 -5.84 -4.86
N LYS A 259 -34.30 -5.44 -3.60
CA LYS A 259 -35.33 -5.51 -2.54
C LYS A 259 -36.54 -4.62 -2.86
N ASN A 260 -36.33 -3.49 -3.53
CA ASN A 260 -37.39 -2.59 -3.96
C ASN A 260 -38.13 -3.06 -5.23
N GLY A 261 -37.82 -4.25 -5.75
CA GLY A 261 -38.44 -4.81 -6.96
C GLY A 261 -37.85 -4.27 -8.26
N GLU A 262 -36.71 -3.57 -8.22
CA GLU A 262 -36.05 -3.04 -9.40
C GLU A 262 -35.18 -4.11 -10.08
N VAL A 263 -35.14 -4.09 -11.43
CA VAL A 263 -34.31 -5.02 -12.20
C VAL A 263 -32.83 -4.66 -12.05
N CYS A 264 -32.04 -5.62 -11.57
CA CYS A 264 -30.59 -5.49 -11.40
C CYS A 264 -29.89 -6.78 -11.85
N GLN A 265 -28.97 -6.66 -12.82
CA GLN A 265 -28.30 -7.79 -13.48
C GLN A 265 -27.12 -8.31 -12.65
N VAL A 266 -27.42 -8.76 -11.43
CA VAL A 266 -26.50 -9.38 -10.49
C VAL A 266 -27.23 -10.44 -9.66
N THR A 267 -26.61 -11.62 -9.49
CA THR A 267 -27.18 -12.72 -8.71
C THR A 267 -27.09 -12.40 -7.20
N ASP A 268 -28.01 -12.93 -6.40
CA ASP A 268 -27.97 -12.74 -4.95
C ASP A 268 -26.76 -13.43 -4.30
N GLU A 269 -26.31 -14.53 -4.91
CA GLU A 269 -25.11 -15.24 -4.49
C GLU A 269 -23.86 -14.37 -4.70
N ASN A 270 -23.72 -13.72 -5.86
CA ASN A 270 -22.62 -12.81 -6.13
C ASN A 270 -22.60 -11.64 -5.15
N LEU A 271 -23.75 -11.00 -4.88
CA LEU A 271 -23.86 -9.93 -3.89
C LEU A 271 -23.47 -10.37 -2.47
N LYS A 272 -23.87 -11.58 -2.06
CA LYS A 272 -23.50 -12.12 -0.74
C LYS A 272 -22.00 -12.36 -0.65
N VAL A 273 -21.43 -13.07 -1.63
CA VAL A 273 -20.00 -13.43 -1.63
C VAL A 273 -19.12 -12.18 -1.74
N SER A 274 -19.48 -11.23 -2.61
CA SER A 274 -18.75 -9.97 -2.78
C SER A 274 -18.77 -9.12 -1.50
N LEU A 275 -19.93 -9.00 -0.84
CA LEU A 275 -20.08 -8.23 0.39
C LEU A 275 -19.23 -8.82 1.52
N ILE A 276 -19.24 -10.15 1.68
CA ILE A 276 -18.39 -10.85 2.66
C ILE A 276 -16.92 -10.58 2.35
N MET A 277 -16.48 -10.74 1.11
CA MET A 277 -15.09 -10.49 0.70
C MET A 277 -14.67 -9.05 1.01
N TYR A 278 -15.43 -8.04 0.56
CA TYR A 278 -15.11 -6.63 0.79
C TYR A 278 -15.13 -6.25 2.27
N ALA A 279 -16.06 -6.80 3.07
CA ALA A 279 -16.10 -6.58 4.51
C ALA A 279 -14.85 -7.15 5.21
N THR A 280 -14.46 -8.39 4.87
CA THR A 280 -13.24 -9.00 5.43
C THR A 280 -11.98 -8.21 5.06
N TYR A 281 -11.88 -7.72 3.82
CA TYR A 281 -10.77 -6.88 3.39
C TYR A 281 -10.73 -5.54 4.12
N PHE A 282 -11.88 -4.88 4.28
CA PHE A 282 -11.97 -3.63 5.05
C PHE A 282 -11.42 -3.81 6.48
N LEU A 283 -11.81 -4.88 7.17
CA LEU A 283 -11.33 -5.18 8.51
C LEU A 283 -9.82 -5.49 8.55
N LEU A 284 -9.33 -6.31 7.62
CA LEU A 284 -7.92 -6.69 7.57
C LEU A 284 -7.00 -5.52 7.19
N PHE A 285 -7.37 -4.72 6.18
CA PHE A 285 -6.65 -3.51 5.81
C PHE A 285 -6.76 -2.44 6.90
N GLY A 286 -7.91 -2.33 7.58
CA GLY A 286 -8.11 -1.41 8.70
C GLY A 286 -7.18 -1.76 9.86
N HIS A 287 -7.13 -3.04 10.25
CA HIS A 287 -6.19 -3.54 11.25
C HIS A 287 -4.73 -3.31 10.84
N PHE A 288 -4.37 -3.59 9.58
CA PHE A 288 -3.04 -3.32 9.04
C PHE A 288 -2.68 -1.83 9.09
N PHE A 289 -3.61 -0.95 8.73
CA PHE A 289 -3.40 0.50 8.71
C PHE A 289 -3.20 1.06 10.13
N LEU A 290 -4.11 0.70 11.05
CA LEU A 290 -4.01 1.06 12.46
C LEU A 290 -2.69 0.59 13.04
N GLY A 291 -2.32 -0.68 12.81
CA GLY A 291 -1.07 -1.26 13.29
C GLY A 291 0.16 -0.57 12.72
N SER A 292 0.23 -0.37 11.40
CA SER A 292 1.43 0.08 10.69
C SER A 292 1.67 1.58 10.77
N TYR A 293 0.62 2.39 10.86
CA TYR A 293 0.73 3.85 10.77
C TYR A 293 0.40 4.55 12.09
N ILE A 294 -0.62 4.09 12.82
CA ILE A 294 -1.08 4.76 14.04
C ILE A 294 -0.40 4.17 15.29
N PHE A 295 -0.48 2.85 15.47
CA PHE A 295 0.01 2.18 16.69
C PHE A 295 1.52 1.93 16.69
N LYS A 296 2.16 1.69 15.53
CA LYS A 296 3.62 1.58 15.45
C LYS A 296 4.33 2.90 15.79
N SER A 297 3.69 4.04 15.51
CA SER A 297 4.17 5.37 15.95
C SER A 297 4.17 5.46 17.48
N LYS A 298 3.09 5.00 18.13
CA LYS A 298 3.00 4.93 19.61
C LYS A 298 3.98 3.93 20.23
N ARG A 299 4.16 2.74 19.63
CA ARG A 299 5.08 1.70 20.14
C ARG A 299 6.55 2.05 19.96
N ALA A 300 6.95 2.78 18.91
CA ALA A 300 8.32 3.28 18.79
C ALA A 300 8.65 4.29 19.89
N ASN A 301 7.68 5.14 20.27
CA ASN A 301 7.81 6.03 21.42
C ASN A 301 7.85 5.23 22.74
N GLN A 302 7.08 4.15 22.87
CA GLN A 302 6.97 3.40 24.13
C GLN A 302 8.04 2.31 24.34
N GLN A 303 8.59 1.70 23.28
CA GLN A 303 9.61 0.62 23.38
C GLN A 303 11.02 1.12 23.67
N ASN A 304 11.31 2.40 23.47
CA ASN A 304 12.64 2.96 23.77
C ASN A 304 12.82 3.34 25.25
N GLY A 305 11.78 3.18 26.09
CA GLY A 305 11.76 3.78 27.43
C GLY A 305 11.85 5.31 27.41
N ALA A 306 11.75 5.91 26.22
CA ALA A 306 11.68 7.35 26.02
C ALA A 306 10.27 7.79 26.37
N GLY A 307 10.14 8.89 27.12
CA GLY A 307 8.85 9.46 27.46
C GLY A 307 8.14 10.05 26.24
N PHE A 308 7.22 11.00 26.47
CA PHE A 308 6.68 11.81 25.38
C PHE A 308 7.81 12.57 24.65
N GLY A 309 7.72 12.68 23.32
CA GLY A 309 8.65 13.43 22.49
C GLY A 309 8.19 14.87 22.19
N LEU A 310 9.13 15.76 21.91
CA LEU A 310 8.88 17.16 21.55
C LEU A 310 9.00 17.38 20.04
N PHE A 311 7.97 17.94 19.40
CA PHE A 311 7.92 18.15 17.94
C PHE A 311 7.72 19.63 17.59
N THR A 312 8.34 20.10 16.50
CA THR A 312 8.17 21.46 15.99
C THR A 312 6.83 21.61 15.23
N ARG A 313 6.17 22.77 15.37
CA ARG A 313 5.01 23.13 14.54
C ARG A 313 5.38 23.99 13.34
N THR A 314 6.42 24.79 13.49
CA THR A 314 6.96 25.72 12.49
C THR A 314 8.44 25.40 12.24
N PRO A 315 9.00 25.75 11.08
CA PRO A 315 10.42 25.61 10.85
C PRO A 315 11.24 26.48 11.82
N ILE A 316 12.41 26.00 12.22
CA ILE A 316 13.34 26.69 13.12
C ILE A 316 14.70 26.76 12.44
N ALA A 317 15.27 27.96 12.36
CA ALA A 317 16.58 28.16 11.76
C ALA A 317 17.72 27.69 12.67
N LYS A 318 18.84 27.29 12.06
CA LYS A 318 20.08 26.99 12.77
C LYS A 318 20.49 28.16 13.67
N GLY A 319 20.87 27.85 14.91
CA GLY A 319 21.30 28.84 15.90
C GLY A 319 20.16 29.50 16.69
N SER A 320 18.89 29.32 16.29
CA SER A 320 17.76 29.83 17.05
C SER A 320 17.58 29.09 18.38
N CYS A 321 17.13 29.83 19.40
CA CYS A 321 16.66 29.25 20.66
C CYS A 321 15.26 28.66 20.47
N VAL A 322 15.16 27.35 20.67
CA VAL A 322 13.92 26.58 20.52
C VAL A 322 13.04 26.72 21.76
N CYS A 323 13.62 26.52 22.94
CA CYS A 323 12.96 26.66 24.23
C CYS A 323 14.01 26.77 25.35
N ILE A 324 13.55 27.06 26.56
CA ILE A 324 14.39 27.14 27.76
C ILE A 324 14.11 25.91 28.62
N TYR A 325 15.18 25.23 29.04
CA TYR A 325 15.14 24.16 30.02
C TYR A 325 15.43 24.75 31.40
N SER A 326 14.38 25.03 32.15
CA SER A 326 14.41 25.57 33.51
C SER A 326 13.57 24.68 34.43
N GLY A 327 13.65 24.87 35.75
CA GLY A 327 12.89 24.08 36.70
C GLY A 327 13.32 24.37 38.13
N LYS A 328 12.98 23.46 39.05
CA LYS A 328 13.43 23.57 40.44
C LYS A 328 14.95 23.52 40.50
N VAL A 329 15.57 24.58 41.03
CA VAL A 329 17.02 24.65 41.19
C VAL A 329 17.43 23.85 42.43
N LEU A 330 18.42 22.98 42.28
CA LEU A 330 18.89 22.07 43.31
C LEU A 330 20.40 22.16 43.45
N ARG A 331 20.88 22.09 44.70
CA ARG A 331 22.31 21.89 44.98
C ARG A 331 22.68 20.42 44.88
N THR A 332 23.98 20.11 44.82
CA THR A 332 24.47 18.73 44.63
C THR A 332 23.89 17.74 45.64
N VAL A 333 23.80 18.12 46.92
CA VAL A 333 23.27 17.24 47.98
C VAL A 333 21.80 16.91 47.74
N GLU A 334 21.00 17.88 47.32
CA GLU A 334 19.57 17.72 47.04
C GLU A 334 19.35 16.90 45.76
N ALA A 335 20.11 17.21 44.71
CA ALA A 335 20.08 16.49 43.45
C ALA A 335 20.46 15.00 43.60
N ILE A 336 21.38 14.66 44.51
CA ILE A 336 21.74 13.27 44.82
C ILE A 336 20.59 12.53 45.52
N ARG A 337 19.85 13.20 46.39
CA ARG A 337 18.76 12.62 47.21
C ARG A 337 17.45 12.41 46.44
N LEU A 338 17.31 12.98 45.25
CA LEU A 338 16.13 12.75 44.40
C LEU A 338 15.94 11.25 44.10
N LYS A 339 14.71 10.75 44.31
CA LYS A 339 14.33 9.37 43.99
C LYS A 339 14.27 9.13 42.48
N ASP A 340 13.65 10.07 41.75
CA ASP A 340 13.59 10.08 40.30
C ASP A 340 14.48 11.21 39.76
N LYS A 341 15.33 10.89 38.79
CA LYS A 341 16.29 11.82 38.18
C LYS A 341 16.08 11.92 36.67
N ALA A 342 14.93 11.47 36.16
CA ALA A 342 14.66 11.40 34.73
C ALA A 342 14.84 12.75 34.01
N TYR A 343 14.45 13.85 34.65
CA TYR A 343 14.54 15.21 34.10
C TYR A 343 15.64 16.07 34.77
N LEU A 344 16.45 15.48 35.64
CA LEU A 344 17.49 16.21 36.36
C LEU A 344 18.64 16.57 35.40
N MET A 345 18.88 17.86 35.21
CA MET A 345 19.99 18.37 34.41
C MET A 345 21.03 19.07 35.29
N ARG A 346 22.29 18.68 35.15
CA ARG A 346 23.42 19.44 35.71
C ARG A 346 23.78 20.60 34.79
N LEU A 347 23.70 21.82 35.31
CA LEU A 347 24.12 23.04 34.58
C LEU A 347 25.61 23.31 34.78
N GLY A 348 26.11 23.21 36.01
CA GLY A 348 27.50 23.52 36.36
C GLY A 348 27.95 22.90 37.69
N PRO A 349 29.05 23.38 38.30
CA PRO A 349 29.42 23.05 39.67
C PRO A 349 28.31 23.49 40.63
N GLN A 350 27.82 22.58 41.48
CA GLN A 350 26.78 22.85 42.50
C GLN A 350 25.40 23.32 42.01
N VAL A 351 25.15 23.41 40.70
CA VAL A 351 23.88 23.89 40.15
C VAL A 351 23.24 22.83 39.25
N TYR A 352 22.05 22.39 39.65
CA TYR A 352 21.18 21.46 38.92
C TYR A 352 19.79 22.06 38.77
N VAL A 353 19.08 21.65 37.72
CA VAL A 353 17.67 22.00 37.50
C VAL A 353 16.85 20.74 37.24
N ASP A 354 15.64 20.72 37.79
CA ASP A 354 14.71 19.62 37.62
C ASP A 354 13.28 20.13 37.36
N PRO A 355 12.75 20.01 36.12
CA PRO A 355 11.38 20.33 35.78
C PRO A 355 10.39 19.17 36.01
N PHE A 356 10.71 18.18 36.86
CA PHE A 356 9.85 17.01 37.06
C PHE A 356 8.35 17.35 37.26
N ASP A 357 8.04 18.31 38.14
CA ASP A 357 6.66 18.71 38.43
C ASP A 357 6.10 19.75 37.45
N ASP A 358 6.97 20.47 36.72
CA ASP A 358 6.55 21.51 35.78
C ASP A 358 6.36 20.95 34.37
N LYS A 359 5.11 20.77 33.97
CA LYS A 359 4.75 20.25 32.64
C LYS A 359 4.78 21.32 31.55
N THR A 360 4.93 22.60 31.90
CA THR A 360 4.99 23.72 30.95
C THR A 360 6.37 23.85 30.31
N VAL A 361 7.41 23.33 30.96
CA VAL A 361 8.78 23.29 30.44
C VAL A 361 8.88 22.24 29.33
N LEU A 362 8.65 22.67 28.09
CA LEU A 362 8.63 21.79 26.91
C LEU A 362 9.92 21.01 26.70
N GLY A 363 11.07 21.59 27.09
CA GLY A 363 12.39 20.97 26.95
C GLY A 363 12.52 19.62 27.65
N ARG A 364 11.67 19.32 28.64
CA ARG A 364 11.65 18.03 29.35
C ARG A 364 11.31 16.84 28.44
N TYR A 365 10.64 17.07 27.32
CA TYR A 365 10.23 16.04 26.36
C TYR A 365 11.22 15.86 25.21
N ILE A 366 12.37 16.54 25.25
CA ILE A 366 13.45 16.34 24.27
C ILE A 366 14.11 15.01 24.56
N ASN A 367 14.10 14.10 23.59
CA ASN A 367 14.68 12.76 23.72
C ASN A 367 16.17 12.74 23.29
N ASP A 368 16.92 11.74 23.76
CA ASP A 368 18.24 11.42 23.21
C ASP A 368 18.15 10.20 22.28
N PRO A 369 18.41 10.38 20.97
CA PRO A 369 18.24 9.33 19.98
C PRO A 369 19.35 8.27 20.04
N ARG A 370 20.39 8.45 20.88
CA ARG A 370 21.63 7.66 20.97
C ARG A 370 22.46 7.59 19.68
N ASN A 371 21.91 8.07 18.57
CA ASN A 371 22.57 8.26 17.28
C ASN A 371 22.85 9.74 17.06
N ARG A 372 24.14 10.11 17.01
CA ARG A 372 24.58 11.49 16.83
C ARG A 372 24.06 12.14 15.55
N LEU A 373 23.81 11.36 14.49
CA LEU A 373 23.30 11.89 13.21
C LEU A 373 21.86 12.40 13.29
N LEU A 374 21.10 11.98 14.30
CA LEU A 374 19.70 12.40 14.51
C LEU A 374 19.58 13.62 15.43
N GLN A 375 20.66 14.04 16.11
CA GLN A 375 20.64 15.19 17.00
C GLN A 375 20.50 16.49 16.20
N ASN A 376 19.50 17.30 16.53
CA ASN A 376 19.23 18.57 15.86
C ASN A 376 19.29 19.77 16.80
N VAL A 377 19.40 19.57 18.11
CA VAL A 377 19.61 20.64 19.09
C VAL A 377 20.77 20.34 20.06
N THR A 378 21.15 21.35 20.84
CA THR A 378 22.11 21.25 21.94
C THR A 378 21.65 22.06 23.13
N PHE A 379 22.08 21.65 24.33
CA PHE A 379 21.86 22.42 25.55
C PHE A 379 23.04 23.38 25.76
N ASP A 380 22.79 24.67 25.68
CA ASP A 380 23.69 25.73 26.13
C ASP A 380 23.39 26.04 27.60
N LYS A 381 24.21 25.50 28.50
CA LYS A 381 23.97 25.53 29.95
C LYS A 381 24.50 26.82 30.54
N ARG A 382 23.64 27.55 31.27
CA ARG A 382 23.94 28.83 31.92
C ARG A 382 23.74 28.67 33.44
N PRO A 383 24.78 28.26 34.20
CA PRO A 383 24.65 28.03 35.65
C PRO A 383 24.27 29.29 36.42
N GLU A 384 24.78 30.45 36.00
CA GLU A 384 24.49 31.77 36.61
C GLU A 384 23.02 32.17 36.42
N GLU A 385 22.45 31.85 35.27
CA GLU A 385 21.04 32.08 34.92
C GLU A 385 20.13 30.91 35.34
N GLN A 386 20.69 29.87 35.95
CA GLN A 386 19.98 28.69 36.44
C GLN A 386 19.08 28.02 35.38
N CYS A 387 19.50 28.04 34.12
CA CYS A 387 18.77 27.39 33.03
C CYS A 387 19.71 26.83 31.95
N ALA A 388 19.15 26.11 30.97
CA ALA A 388 19.84 25.80 29.74
C ALA A 388 18.99 26.19 28.52
N TYR A 389 19.57 26.91 27.58
CA TYR A 389 18.94 27.22 26.31
C TYR A 389 19.05 26.03 25.36
N VAL A 390 17.96 25.69 24.70
CA VAL A 390 17.93 24.64 23.67
C VAL A 390 18.19 25.30 22.32
N ILE A 391 19.39 25.13 21.77
CA ILE A 391 19.82 25.82 20.54
C ILE A 391 19.82 24.84 19.36
N ALA A 392 19.27 25.26 18.23
CA ALA A 392 19.24 24.47 16.99
C ALA A 392 20.65 24.33 16.36
N LYS A 393 21.10 23.09 16.12
CA LYS A 393 22.38 22.77 15.46
C LYS A 393 22.32 22.88 13.93
N ARG A 394 21.13 22.76 13.36
CA ARG A 394 20.82 22.86 11.93
C ARG A 394 19.41 23.44 11.76
N ASP A 395 19.03 23.74 10.54
CA ASP A 395 17.64 24.05 10.23
C ASP A 395 16.76 22.82 10.51
N ILE A 396 15.64 23.06 11.19
CA ILE A 396 14.67 22.04 11.62
C ILE A 396 13.35 22.34 10.90
N ALA A 397 12.85 21.41 10.10
CA ALA A 397 11.56 21.58 9.42
C ALA A 397 10.38 21.47 10.40
N ALA A 398 9.21 21.94 9.97
CA ALA A 398 7.97 21.74 10.72
C ALA A 398 7.63 20.24 10.81
N GLY A 399 7.22 19.77 11.98
CA GLY A 399 6.86 18.38 12.26
C GLY A 399 8.03 17.46 12.61
N GLU A 400 9.27 17.96 12.64
CA GLU A 400 10.43 17.18 13.10
C GLU A 400 10.44 17.05 14.64
N GLU A 401 10.89 15.91 15.15
CA GLU A 401 11.14 15.70 16.59
C GLU A 401 12.46 16.37 16.98
N ILE A 402 12.50 16.93 18.19
CA ILE A 402 13.68 17.57 18.76
C ILE A 402 14.48 16.55 19.56
N PHE A 403 15.76 16.43 19.20
CA PHE A 403 16.70 15.47 19.76
C PHE A 403 17.99 16.13 20.23
N ALA A 404 18.39 15.83 21.46
CA ALA A 404 19.62 16.32 22.09
C ALA A 404 20.50 15.18 22.60
N ASP A 405 21.79 15.44 22.81
CA ASP A 405 22.70 14.50 23.49
C ASP A 405 22.56 14.66 25.01
N TYR A 406 22.23 13.58 25.73
CA TYR A 406 22.24 13.60 27.20
C TYR A 406 23.64 13.38 27.78
N GLY A 407 24.59 12.93 26.96
CA GLY A 407 25.94 12.61 27.34
C GLY A 407 26.09 11.17 27.86
N ARG A 408 27.29 10.61 27.67
CA ARG A 408 27.63 9.21 28.00
C ARG A 408 27.32 8.82 29.44
N TRP A 409 27.50 9.74 30.40
CA TRP A 409 27.31 9.49 31.83
C TRP A 409 25.85 9.30 32.23
N TYR A 410 24.89 9.89 31.50
CA TYR A 410 23.47 9.68 31.73
C TYR A 410 23.10 8.21 31.48
N TRP A 411 23.51 7.68 30.33
CA TRP A 411 23.21 6.30 29.93
C TRP A 411 23.94 5.26 30.79
N LEU A 412 25.17 5.53 31.23
CA LEU A 412 25.93 4.65 32.13
C LEU A 412 25.22 4.43 33.47
N LYS A 413 24.51 5.44 34.00
CA LYS A 413 23.75 5.33 35.25
C LYS A 413 22.38 4.66 35.11
N SER A 414 21.83 4.62 33.89
CA SER A 414 20.50 4.07 33.59
C SER A 414 20.45 2.56 33.33
N THR A 415 21.61 1.88 33.26
CA THR A 415 21.70 0.42 33.13
C THR A 415 22.00 -0.24 34.48
N PRO A 416 21.03 -0.89 35.15
CA PRO A 416 21.28 -1.51 36.46
C PRO A 416 22.16 -2.77 36.41
N ASN A 417 22.32 -3.43 35.25
CA ASN A 417 22.86 -4.80 35.17
C ASN A 417 24.13 -4.96 34.31
N ARG A 418 25.09 -4.03 34.35
CA ARG A 418 26.36 -4.19 33.59
C ARG A 418 27.65 -3.99 34.38
N LEU A 419 27.59 -3.86 35.70
CA LEU A 419 28.79 -3.85 36.55
C LEU A 419 29.31 -5.26 36.89
N GLU A 420 28.59 -6.34 36.56
CA GLU A 420 29.05 -7.74 36.75
C GLU A 420 29.80 -8.34 35.55
N LYS A 421 30.06 -7.58 34.48
CA LYS A 421 30.77 -8.10 33.29
C LYS A 421 31.87 -7.17 32.80
N LEU A 422 32.75 -6.77 33.72
CA LEU A 422 34.09 -6.36 33.34
C LEU A 422 35.04 -7.50 33.76
N PRO A 423 35.79 -8.11 32.84
CA PRO A 423 36.87 -9.00 33.23
C PRO A 423 37.91 -8.17 34.01
N VAL A 424 38.37 -8.76 35.12
CA VAL A 424 39.50 -8.28 35.93
C VAL A 424 40.76 -8.20 35.08
#